data_AF-A0A401NUF6-F1
#
_entry.id   AF-A0A401NUF6-F1
#
_cell.length_a   1.000
_cell.length_b   1.000
_cell.length_c   1.000
_cell.angle_alpha   90.00
_cell.angle_beta   90.00
_cell.angle_gamma   90.00
#
_symmetry.space_group_name_H-M   'P 1'
#
loop_
_entity.id
_entity.type
_entity.pdbx_description
1 polymer ?
#
loop_
_entity_poly.entity_id
_entity_poly.type
_entity_poly.pdbx_seq_one_letter_code
_entity_poly.pdbx_strand_id
1 'polypeptide(L)' 'MHLHLSIPINILTLNPRVKTCASLRSTATTKADKTHWKRNANQNCSSYEKLENNFDDIKHTTLSERGALREAMR' A
#
# COMPACT_ATOMS: atom_id res chain seq x y z
N MET A 1 -14.74 -37.36 -19.85
CA MET A 1 -14.98 -35.89 -19.77
C MET A 1 -13.89 -35.29 -18.90
N HIS A 2 -12.80 -34.80 -19.49
CA HIS A 2 -11.76 -34.10 -18.73
C HIS A 2 -12.22 -32.65 -18.52
N LEU A 3 -12.66 -32.34 -17.30
CA LEU A 3 -12.86 -30.97 -16.87
C LEU A 3 -11.46 -30.33 -16.76
N HIS A 4 -11.08 -29.57 -17.77
CA HIS A 4 -9.91 -28.70 -17.71
C HIS A 4 -10.21 -27.61 -16.68
N LEU A 5 -9.65 -27.75 -15.48
CA LEU A 5 -9.70 -26.73 -14.45
C LEU A 5 -8.77 -25.59 -14.88
N SER A 6 -9.24 -24.75 -15.81
CA SER A 6 -8.63 -23.46 -16.11
C SER A 6 -8.86 -22.55 -14.90
N ILE A 7 -8.07 -22.74 -13.84
CA ILE A 7 -7.86 -21.69 -12.85
C ILE A 7 -7.46 -20.46 -13.66
N PRO A 8 -8.21 -19.34 -13.59
CA PRO A 8 -7.89 -18.19 -14.39
C PRO A 8 -6.51 -17.71 -13.94
N ILE A 9 -5.51 -17.84 -14.83
CA ILE A 9 -4.12 -17.41 -14.65
C ILE A 9 -4.04 -16.01 -14.02
N ASN A 10 -5.08 -15.20 -14.25
CA ASN A 10 -5.32 -13.90 -13.65
C ASN A 10 -5.16 -13.84 -12.12
N ILE A 11 -5.60 -14.84 -11.35
CA ILE A 11 -5.51 -14.78 -9.87
C ILE A 11 -4.07 -14.90 -9.36
N LEU A 12 -3.18 -15.54 -10.13
CA LEU A 12 -1.78 -15.77 -9.74
C LEU A 12 -0.81 -14.74 -10.34
N THR A 13 -1.33 -13.66 -10.93
CA THR A 13 -0.53 -12.65 -11.65
C THR A 13 0.41 -11.85 -10.75
N LEU A 14 0.02 -11.59 -9.50
CA LEU A 14 0.80 -10.80 -8.53
C LEU A 14 1.53 -11.66 -7.49
N ASN A 15 1.47 -12.99 -7.61
CA ASN A 15 2.21 -13.87 -6.71
C ASN A 15 3.72 -13.65 -6.88
N PRO A 16 4.50 -13.58 -5.79
CA PRO A 16 5.93 -13.35 -5.85
C PRO A 16 6.63 -14.46 -6.64
N ARG A 17 7.53 -14.08 -7.55
CA ARG A 17 8.38 -14.99 -8.34
C ARG A 17 9.78 -14.42 -8.44
N VAL A 18 10.79 -15.29 -8.38
CA VAL A 18 12.20 -14.89 -8.54
C VAL A 18 12.43 -14.35 -9.96
N LYS A 19 13.06 -13.18 -10.07
CA LYS A 19 13.46 -12.60 -11.35
C LYS A 19 14.86 -13.11 -11.70
N THR A 20 15.05 -13.58 -12.93
CA THR A 20 16.35 -14.08 -13.43
C THR A 20 17.27 -12.97 -13.94
N CYS A 21 16.70 -11.78 -14.18
CA CYS A 21 17.40 -10.61 -14.71
C CYS A 21 16.97 -9.35 -13.95
N ALA A 22 17.73 -8.26 -14.11
CA ALA A 22 17.37 -6.95 -13.59
C ALA A 22 16.09 -6.39 -14.22
N SER A 23 15.34 -5.58 -13.48
CA SER A 23 14.14 -4.88 -13.98
C SER A 23 14.50 -3.54 -14.63
N LEU A 24 13.97 -3.28 -15.83
CA LEU A 24 14.13 -1.99 -16.52
C LEU A 24 12.89 -1.11 -16.33
N ARG A 25 13.06 0.07 -15.72
CA ARG A 25 12.01 1.09 -15.51
C ARG A 25 12.64 2.48 -15.67
N SER A 26 12.00 3.36 -16.41
CA SER A 26 12.49 4.75 -16.54
C SER A 26 12.23 5.54 -15.24
N THR A 27 13.02 6.59 -15.02
CA THR A 27 12.82 7.52 -13.90
C THR A 27 11.48 8.24 -13.99
N ALA A 28 11.06 8.60 -15.20
CA ALA A 28 9.77 9.23 -15.45
C ALA A 28 8.60 8.31 -15.05
N THR A 29 8.63 7.05 -15.49
CA THR A 29 7.60 6.04 -15.13
C THR A 29 7.58 5.80 -13.62
N THR A 30 8.75 5.63 -13.00
CA THR A 30 8.83 5.38 -11.55
C THR A 30 8.30 6.56 -10.72
N LYS A 31 8.53 7.81 -11.18
CA LYS A 31 7.99 9.02 -10.53
C LYS A 31 6.47 9.09 -10.63
N ALA A 32 5.90 8.75 -11.79
CA ALA A 32 4.45 8.69 -11.98
C ALA A 32 3.83 7.59 -11.09
N ASP A 33 4.37 6.37 -11.17
CA ASP A 33 3.86 5.20 -10.43
C ASP A 33 3.91 5.38 -8.92
N LYS A 34 4.92 6.09 -8.39
CA LYS A 34 5.06 6.37 -6.94
C LYS A 34 3.82 7.05 -6.35
N THR A 35 3.11 7.86 -7.12
CA THR A 35 1.92 8.58 -6.63
C THR A 35 0.77 7.64 -6.30
N HIS A 36 0.62 6.52 -7.04
CA HIS A 36 -0.45 5.54 -6.84
C HIS A 36 -0.32 4.74 -5.53
N TRP A 37 0.90 4.63 -4.98
CA TRP A 37 1.19 3.81 -3.79
C TRP A 37 1.53 4.63 -2.54
N LYS A 38 1.38 5.96 -2.60
CA LYS A 38 1.72 6.87 -1.51
C LYS A 38 0.80 6.66 -0.30
N ARG A 39 1.40 6.41 0.88
CA ARG A 39 0.66 6.14 2.15
C ARG A 39 0.67 7.30 3.14
N ASN A 40 1.77 8.04 3.20
CA ASN A 40 1.99 9.14 4.11
C ASN A 40 1.80 10.49 3.41
N ALA A 41 1.68 11.55 4.20
CA ALA A 41 1.59 12.91 3.69
C ALA A 41 2.67 13.21 2.64
N ASN A 42 2.27 13.96 1.61
CA ASN A 42 3.17 14.43 0.57
C ASN A 42 4.01 15.58 1.12
N GLN A 43 5.34 15.44 1.11
CA GLN A 43 6.25 16.50 1.58
C GLN A 43 6.13 17.80 0.77
N ASN A 44 5.73 17.69 -0.50
CA ASN A 44 5.59 18.82 -1.43
C ASN A 44 4.14 19.32 -1.54
N CYS A 45 3.22 18.76 -0.76
CA CYS A 45 1.82 19.16 -0.80
C CYS A 45 1.60 20.33 0.15
N SER A 46 1.30 21.50 -0.41
CA SER A 46 0.96 22.72 0.33
C SER A 46 -0.54 22.84 0.61
N SER A 47 -1.37 21.96 0.06
CA SER A 47 -2.81 21.99 0.32
C SER A 47 -3.11 21.31 1.66
N TYR A 48 -3.75 22.05 2.55
CA TYR A 48 -4.33 21.53 3.78
C TYR A 48 -5.67 20.87 3.46
N GLU A 49 -5.94 19.73 4.09
CA GLU A 49 -7.27 19.13 4.03
C GLU A 49 -8.29 19.99 4.79
N LYS A 50 -9.54 20.00 4.34
CA LYS A 50 -10.60 20.78 4.99
C LYS A 50 -11.01 20.08 6.29
N LEU A 51 -10.74 20.73 7.43
CA LEU A 51 -11.03 20.19 8.77
C LEU A 51 -12.21 20.89 9.47
N GLU A 52 -12.98 21.72 8.77
CA GLU A 52 -14.14 22.40 9.34
C GLU A 52 -15.14 21.39 9.91
N ASN A 53 -15.44 21.50 11.20
CA ASN A 53 -16.35 20.60 11.93
C ASN A 53 -15.91 19.12 11.97
N ASN A 54 -14.61 18.84 11.88
CA ASN A 54 -14.07 17.49 12.12
C ASN A 54 -13.52 17.38 13.57
N PHE A 55 -14.05 16.42 14.34
CA PHE A 55 -13.64 16.12 15.72
C PHE A 55 -13.14 14.68 15.88
N ASP A 56 -12.63 14.07 14.80
CA ASP A 56 -12.09 12.72 14.79
C ASP A 56 -10.86 12.62 15.71
N ASP A 57 -10.61 11.43 16.25
CA ASP A 57 -9.41 11.18 17.05
C ASP A 57 -8.15 11.14 16.16
N ILE A 58 -7.37 12.21 16.20
CA ILE A 58 -6.12 12.35 15.42
C ILE A 58 -4.85 11.99 16.19
N LYS A 59 -4.96 11.50 17.43
CA LYS A 59 -3.78 11.19 18.24
C LYS A 59 -2.93 10.10 17.57
N HIS A 60 -1.66 10.39 17.34
CA HIS A 60 -0.69 9.41 16.82
C HIS A 60 -0.42 8.23 17.77
N THR A 61 -0.92 8.30 19.01
CA THR A 61 -0.70 7.32 20.07
C THR A 61 -1.90 6.42 20.32
N THR A 62 -3.03 6.62 19.63
CA THR A 62 -4.19 5.72 19.76
C THR A 62 -3.83 4.36 19.15
N LEU A 63 -3.89 3.31 19.97
CA LEU A 63 -3.62 1.93 19.55
C LEU A 63 -4.92 1.10 19.58
N SER A 64 -5.12 0.29 18.56
CA SER A 64 -6.13 -0.78 18.58
C SER A 64 -5.66 -1.94 19.46
N GLU A 65 -6.55 -2.88 19.81
CA GLU A 65 -6.20 -4.06 20.60
C GLU A 65 -4.94 -4.78 20.10
N ARG A 66 -4.88 -5.04 18.78
CA ARG A 66 -3.70 -5.66 18.14
C ARG A 66 -2.44 -4.82 18.33
N GLY A 67 -2.54 -3.49 18.18
CA GLY A 67 -1.42 -2.57 18.35
C GLY A 67 -0.94 -2.53 19.80
N ALA A 68 -1.88 -2.46 20.75
CA ALA A 68 -1.61 -2.43 22.18
C ALA A 68 -0.92 -3.71 22.67
N LEU A 69 -1.43 -4.89 22.27
CA LEU A 69 -0.80 -6.17 22.64
C LEU A 69 0.64 -6.27 22.10
N ARG A 70 0.88 -5.83 20.86
CA ARG A 70 2.23 -5.82 20.28
C ARG A 70 3.17 -4.88 21.02
N GLU A 71 2.72 -3.66 21.34
CA GLU A 71 3.56 -2.69 22.02
C GLU A 71 3.80 -3.07 23.48
N ALA A 72 2.82 -3.69 24.15
CA ALA A 72 2.98 -4.18 25.53
C ALA A 72 3.98 -5.35 25.64
N MET A 73 4.18 -6.14 24.57
CA MET A 73 5.13 -7.24 24.50
C MET A 73 6.54 -6.84 24.05
N ARG A 74 6.74 -5.60 23.58
CA ARG A 74 8.01 -5.11 23.03
C ARG A 74 9.01 -4.75 24.12
#